data_AF-A0A1F5LDN3-F1
#
_entry.id   AF-A0A1F5LDN3-F1
#
_cell.length_a   1.000
_cell.length_b   1.000
_cell.length_c   1.000
_cell.angle_alpha   90.00
_cell.angle_beta   90.00
_cell.angle_gamma   90.00
#
_symmetry.space_group_name_H-M   'P 1'
#
loop_
_entity.id
_entity.type
_entity.pdbx_description
1 polymer ?
#
loop_
_entity_poly.entity_id
_entity_poly.type
_entity_poly.pdbx_seq_one_letter_code
_entity_poly.pdbx_strand_id
1 'polypeptide(L)'
;MAAKVDPTLSALYEVGAAKSDSSGHVQNLGLSREALYGVECETLNAALPRLDERLSDLDIDPYCTAPILSPDKWSGIMNAVPTFEGNASHADVVHGGNKPAKL
;
A
#
# COMPACT_ATOMS: atom_id res chain seq x y z
N MET A 1 -21.75 25.88 -6.18
CA MET A 1 -20.35 26.28 -6.04
C MET A 1 -19.52 25.01 -6.20
N ALA A 2 -18.69 24.90 -7.23
CA ALA A 2 -17.79 23.75 -7.33
C ALA A 2 -16.74 23.89 -6.21
N ALA A 3 -16.67 22.90 -5.31
CA ALA A 3 -15.59 22.85 -4.34
C ALA A 3 -14.27 22.87 -5.12
N LYS A 4 -13.42 23.85 -4.84
CA LYS A 4 -12.11 23.97 -5.51
C LYS A 4 -11.19 22.92 -4.88
N VAL A 5 -11.33 21.68 -5.34
CA VAL A 5 -10.48 20.56 -4.92
C VAL A 5 -9.05 20.87 -5.34
N ASP A 6 -8.11 20.54 -4.47
CA ASP A 6 -6.69 20.69 -4.76
C ASP A 6 -6.31 19.94 -6.06
N PRO A 7 -5.66 20.61 -7.04
CA PRO A 7 -5.37 20.01 -8.33
C PRO A 7 -4.52 18.73 -8.25
N THR A 8 -3.64 18.62 -7.25
CA THR A 8 -2.83 17.41 -7.04
C THR A 8 -3.70 16.24 -6.57
N LEU A 9 -4.69 16.46 -5.71
CA LEU A 9 -5.63 15.42 -5.31
C LEU A 9 -6.56 15.01 -6.46
N SER A 10 -7.01 15.96 -7.27
CA SER A 10 -7.80 15.68 -8.47
C SER A 10 -7.00 14.82 -9.47
N ALA A 11 -5.76 15.20 -9.77
CA ALA A 11 -4.89 14.44 -10.65
C ALA A 11 -4.62 13.02 -10.09
N LEU A 12 -4.39 12.90 -8.78
CA LEU A 12 -4.15 11.60 -8.15
C LEU A 12 -5.37 10.67 -8.27
N TYR A 13 -6.57 11.24 -8.07
CA TYR A 13 -7.82 10.51 -8.26
C TYR A 13 -8.01 10.05 -9.71
N GLU A 14 -7.80 10.95 -10.67
CA GLU A 14 -7.94 10.65 -12.11
C GLU A 14 -7.01 9.52 -12.56
N VAL A 15 -5.74 9.57 -12.14
CA VAL A 15 -4.75 8.54 -12.47
C VAL A 15 -5.06 7.20 -11.79
N GLY A 16 -5.48 7.22 -10.52
CA GLY A 16 -5.90 6.01 -9.80
C GLY A 16 -7.14 5.35 -10.41
N ALA A 17 -8.10 6.16 -10.86
CA ALA A 17 -9.29 5.67 -11.57
C ALA A 17 -8.89 5.02 -12.90
N ALA A 18 -8.02 5.67 -13.68
CA ALA A 18 -7.53 5.12 -14.96
C ALA A 18 -6.74 3.82 -14.79
N LYS A 19 -5.99 3.67 -13.69
CA LYS A 19 -5.26 2.43 -13.38
C LYS A 19 -6.21 1.28 -13.02
N SER A 20 -7.29 1.58 -12.31
CA SER A 20 -8.30 0.59 -11.89
C SER A 20 -9.04 -0.04 -13.07
N ASP A 21 -9.15 0.66 -14.20
CA ASP A 21 -9.66 0.13 -15.48
C ASP A 21 -8.60 0.20 -16.61
N SER A 22 -7.36 -0.21 -16.31
CA SER A 22 -6.27 -0.14 -17.29
C SER A 22 -6.58 -0.88 -18.60
N SER A 23 -7.44 -1.91 -18.57
CA SER A 23 -7.88 -2.63 -19.77
C SER A 23 -8.61 -1.75 -20.78
N GLY A 24 -9.51 -0.87 -20.33
CA GLY A 24 -10.24 0.06 -21.19
C GLY A 24 -9.36 1.16 -21.77
N HIS A 25 -8.40 1.66 -20.97
CA HIS A 25 -7.50 2.74 -21.39
C HIS A 25 -6.39 2.27 -22.36
N VAL A 26 -5.84 1.08 -22.15
CA VAL A 26 -4.83 0.51 -23.05
C VAL A 26 -5.43 0.16 -24.41
N GLN A 27 -6.69 -0.28 -24.46
CA GLN A 27 -7.34 -0.69 -25.71
C GLN A 27 -7.90 0.49 -26.51
N ASN A 28 -8.49 1.49 -25.86
CA ASN A 28 -9.24 2.55 -26.57
C ASN A 28 -8.53 3.91 -26.61
N LEU A 29 -7.56 4.18 -25.72
CA LEU A 29 -6.95 5.51 -25.57
C LEU A 29 -5.46 5.55 -25.93
N GLY A 30 -4.87 4.41 -26.31
CA GLY A 30 -3.45 4.34 -26.69
C GLY A 30 -2.48 4.65 -25.54
N LEU A 31 -2.95 4.66 -24.30
CA LEU A 31 -2.13 4.87 -23.12
C LEU A 31 -1.42 3.56 -22.77
N SER A 32 -0.09 3.58 -22.77
CA SER A 32 0.70 2.45 -22.31
C SER A 32 0.61 2.34 -20.78
N ARG A 33 0.77 1.11 -20.27
CA ARG A 33 0.79 0.87 -18.81
C ARG A 33 1.94 1.60 -18.13
N GLU A 34 3.07 1.68 -18.82
CA GLU A 34 4.30 2.33 -18.36
C GLU A 34 4.12 3.84 -18.25
N ALA A 35 3.45 4.46 -19.24
CA ALA A 35 3.11 5.88 -19.19
C ALA A 35 2.17 6.18 -18.02
N LEU A 36 1.14 5.35 -17.80
CA LEU A 36 0.20 5.53 -16.70
C LEU A 36 0.88 5.37 -15.33
N TYR A 37 1.80 4.41 -15.21
CA TYR A 37 2.61 4.22 -14.00
C TYR A 37 3.53 5.41 -13.73
N GLY A 38 4.18 5.98 -14.76
CA GLY A 38 5.02 7.16 -14.63
C GLY A 38 4.24 8.37 -14.08
N VAL A 39 3.07 8.64 -14.65
CA VAL A 39 2.19 9.73 -14.19
C VAL A 39 1.72 9.49 -12.75
N GLU A 40 1.42 8.24 -12.37
CA GLU A 40 1.07 7.89 -10.99
C GLU A 40 2.20 8.20 -10.02
N CYS A 41 3.43 7.78 -10.34
CA CYS A 41 4.60 8.07 -9.52
C CYS A 41 4.83 9.57 -9.34
N GLU A 42 4.77 10.36 -10.42
CA GLU A 42 4.93 11.81 -10.36
C GLU A 42 3.87 12.46 -9.48
N THR A 43 2.62 12.03 -9.62
CA THR A 43 1.49 12.59 -8.85
C THR A 43 1.59 12.22 -7.37
N LEU A 44 1.97 10.98 -7.05
CA LEU A 44 2.23 10.54 -5.68
C LEU A 44 3.40 11.29 -5.04
N ASN A 45 4.49 11.49 -5.79
CA ASN A 45 5.65 12.25 -5.32
C ASN A 45 5.30 13.72 -4.99
N ALA A 46 4.32 14.29 -5.70
CA ALA A 46 3.81 15.62 -5.40
C ALA A 46 2.82 15.64 -4.22
N ALA A 47 1.99 14.60 -4.06
CA ALA A 47 0.94 14.55 -3.05
C ALA A 47 1.46 14.17 -1.65
N LEU A 48 2.30 13.13 -1.56
CA LEU A 48 2.71 12.53 -0.28
C LEU A 48 3.41 13.49 0.70
N PRO A 49 4.34 14.37 0.27
CA PRO A 49 5.03 15.26 1.19
C PRO A 49 4.12 16.25 1.92
N ARG A 50 2.90 16.47 1.40
CA ARG A 50 1.92 17.42 1.94
C ARG A 50 0.70 16.72 2.53
N LEU A 51 0.72 15.39 2.63
CA LEU A 51 -0.44 14.62 3.08
C LEU A 51 -0.81 14.98 4.52
N ASP A 52 0.18 15.04 5.42
CA ASP A 52 -0.06 15.36 6.83
C ASP A 52 -0.63 16.77 7.02
N GLU A 53 -0.04 17.77 6.33
CA GLU A 53 -0.54 19.15 6.29
C GLU A 53 -2.02 19.18 5.88
N ARG A 54 -2.37 18.49 4.79
CA ARG A 54 -3.74 18.44 4.25
C ARG A 54 -4.71 17.74 5.18
N LEU A 55 -4.26 16.70 5.91
CA LEU A 55 -5.08 16.00 6.88
C LEU A 55 -5.34 16.85 8.13
N SER A 56 -4.33 17.60 8.60
CA SER A 56 -4.49 18.54 9.71
C SER A 56 -5.46 19.68 9.38
N ASP A 57 -5.48 20.16 8.13
CA ASP A 57 -6.41 21.21 7.69
C ASP A 57 -7.89 20.79 7.72
N LEU A 58 -8.20 19.50 7.79
CA LEU A 58 -9.59 19.00 7.83
C LEU A 58 -10.25 19.18 9.20
N ASP A 59 -9.48 19.45 10.27
CA ASP A 59 -9.97 19.58 11.66
C ASP A 59 -10.84 18.37 12.10
N ILE A 60 -10.45 17.17 11.68
CA ILE A 60 -11.19 15.91 11.93
C ILE A 60 -10.64 15.10 13.11
N ASP A 61 -9.59 15.58 13.78
CA ASP A 61 -8.94 14.90 14.91
C ASP A 61 -9.93 14.39 15.97
N PRO A 62 -11.02 15.12 16.33
CA PRO A 62 -12.00 14.62 17.29
C PRO A 62 -12.74 13.35 16.85
N TYR A 63 -12.82 13.09 15.54
CA TYR A 63 -13.50 11.94 14.95
C TYR A 63 -12.56 10.77 14.64
N CYS A 64 -11.25 11.01 14.65
CA CYS A 64 -10.19 10.03 14.45
C CYS A 64 -10.03 9.10 15.67
N THR A 65 -11.00 8.21 15.88
CA THR A 65 -11.03 7.31 17.06
C THR A 65 -10.28 6.00 16.88
N ALA A 66 -9.77 5.73 15.67
CA ALA A 66 -9.07 4.50 15.35
C ALA A 66 -7.81 4.32 16.25
N PRO A 67 -7.68 3.21 16.98
CA PRO A 67 -6.58 3.00 17.92
C PRO A 67 -5.18 3.06 17.29
N ILE A 68 -5.04 2.69 16.01
CA ILE A 68 -3.78 2.72 15.26
C ILE A 68 -3.18 4.13 15.13
N LEU A 69 -3.99 5.17 15.32
CA LEU A 69 -3.56 6.57 15.24
C LEU A 69 -2.87 7.06 16.54
N SER A 70 -2.86 6.25 17.60
CA SER A 70 -2.23 6.57 18.88
C SER A 70 -1.25 5.47 19.27
N PRO A 71 0.04 5.78 19.50
CA PRO A 71 1.03 4.79 19.93
C PRO A 71 0.58 4.01 21.17
N ASP A 72 0.07 4.71 22.19
CA ASP A 72 -0.35 4.09 23.45
C ASP A 72 -1.57 3.16 23.25
N LYS A 73 -2.59 3.60 22.51
CA LYS A 73 -3.78 2.78 22.23
C LYS A 73 -3.42 1.57 21.36
N TRP A 74 -2.54 1.75 20.39
CA TRP A 74 -2.05 0.68 19.53
C TRP A 74 -1.27 -0.36 20.33
N SER A 75 -0.31 0.05 21.16
CA SER A 75 0.43 -0.85 22.05
C SER A 75 -0.50 -1.59 23.01
N GLY A 76 -1.53 -0.93 23.54
CA GLY A 76 -2.55 -1.57 24.36
C GLY A 76 -3.27 -2.71 23.64
N ILE A 77 -3.62 -2.53 22.36
CA ILE A 77 -4.20 -3.60 21.55
C ILE A 77 -3.20 -4.73 21.33
N MET A 78 -1.99 -4.42 20.90
CA MET A 78 -0.97 -5.45 20.60
C MET A 78 -0.65 -6.30 21.82
N ASN A 79 -0.66 -5.72 23.02
CA ASN A 79 -0.46 -6.43 24.28
C ASN A 79 -1.67 -7.28 24.72
N ALA A 80 -2.87 -6.97 24.23
CA ALA A 80 -4.09 -7.70 24.56
C ALA A 80 -4.34 -8.92 23.64
N VAL A 81 -3.65 -8.99 22.50
CA VAL A 81 -3.79 -10.10 21.54
C VAL A 81 -2.94 -11.29 21.99
N PRO A 82 -3.50 -12.52 22.07
CA PRO A 82 -2.73 -13.70 22.42
C PRO A 82 -1.64 -13.98 21.38
N THR A 83 -0.42 -14.25 21.85
CA THR A 83 0.68 -14.68 20.99
C THR A 83 0.64 -16.20 20.88
N PHE A 84 0.64 -16.70 19.65
CA PHE A 84 0.72 -18.13 19.36
C PHE A 84 2.08 -18.44 18.76
N GLU A 85 2.87 -19.24 19.45
CA GLU A 85 4.17 -19.71 18.96
C GLU A 85 4.05 -21.12 18.37
N GLY A 86 4.79 -21.37 17.29
CA GLY A 86 4.84 -22.67 16.63
C GLY A 86 6.10 -23.46 17.02
N ASN A 87 5.94 -24.74 17.30
CA ASN A 87 7.03 -25.71 17.48
C ASN A 87 7.52 -26.27 16.12
N ALA A 88 7.79 -25.41 15.15
CA ALA A 88 8.38 -25.86 13.90
C ALA A 88 9.89 -26.01 14.11
N SER A 89 10.38 -27.25 14.27
CA SER A 89 11.81 -27.53 14.13
C SER A 89 12.16 -27.56 12.64
N HIS A 90 13.22 -26.87 12.26
CA HIS A 90 13.77 -26.95 10.91
C HIS A 90 14.26 -28.39 10.72
N ALA A 91 13.49 -29.22 10.01
CA ALA A 91 13.98 -30.53 9.62
C ALA A 91 15.11 -30.30 8.63
N ASP A 92 16.35 -30.56 9.06
CA ASP A 92 17.47 -30.67 8.12
C ASP A 92 17.12 -31.76 7.11
N VAL A 93 16.78 -31.34 5.89
CA VAL A 93 16.59 -32.26 4.77
C VAL A 93 17.97 -32.80 4.43
N VAL A 94 18.37 -33.89 5.09
CA VAL A 94 19.52 -34.69 4.68
C VAL A 94 19.19 -35.24 3.30
N HIS A 95 19.74 -34.60 2.26
CA HIS A 95 19.77 -35.14 0.91
C HIS A 95 20.51 -36.49 0.97
N GLY A 96 19.75 -37.58 0.92
CA GLY A 96 20.27 -38.94 0.92
C GLY A 96 21.34 -39.10 -0.15
N GLY A 97 22.51 -39.55 0.28
CA GLY A 97 23.72 -39.64 -0.52
C GLY A 97 23.57 -40.41 -1.83
N ASN A 98 24.28 -39.88 -2.83
CA ASN A 98 24.57 -40.46 -4.13
C ASN A 98 25.02 -41.93 -4.00
N LYS A 99 24.29 -42.88 -4.59
CA LYS A 99 24.77 -44.26 -4.76
C LYS A 99 25.88 -44.27 -5.80
N PRO A 100 27.06 -44.88 -5.54
CA PRO A 100 28.10 -44.98 -6.56
C PRO A 100 27.64 -45.91 -7.70
N ALA A 101 27.86 -45.44 -8.94
CA ALA A 101 27.69 -46.24 -10.15
C ALA A 101 28.61 -47.46 -10.10
N LYS A 102 28.06 -48.64 -10.40
CA LYS A 102 28.87 -49.84 -10.61
C LYS A 102 29.62 -49.70 -11.93
N LEU A 103 30.93 -49.96 -11.86
CA LEU A 103 31.85 -50.17 -12.98
C LEU A 103 31.36 -51.30 -13.90
#